data_AF-A0A0Q4DRI2-F1
#
_entry.id   AF-A0A0Q4DRI2-F1
#
_cell.length_a   1.000
_cell.length_b   1.000
_cell.length_c   1.000
_cell.angle_alpha   90.00
_cell.angle_beta   90.00
_cell.angle_gamma   90.00
#
_symmetry.space_group_name_H-M   'P 1'
#
loop_
_entity.id
_entity.type
_entity.pdbx_description
1 polymer ?
#
loop_
_entity_poly.entity_id
_entity_poly.type
_entity_poly.pdbx_seq_one_letter_code
_entity_poly.pdbx_strand_id
1 'polypeptide(L)'
;MGPVTTAVPPLLPVVEQTRIDRWRDALLASPRGSRLWRWLAPLLVTVVAAVLRLIDLGNPHQLVFDETYYVKDSWSQWVLGYPSTWPDGADASFVAGDTDVFTGIGSYVVHPPLGRILIGAGMALLGPDSATGWRISAAVFGTATVLLVYLLAHTLTRSIPFATVASGLIAIDGLGIVLSRISLLDIFLTFFVVLTFWFVALDHRRTADRLRAAIAALPGERHTWGPVLWNRPWLVAAGAAAGAATAVKWSGLYVLAAVGLYAVITDALARRRAGIDQWPMDAVRQGLASFVLLVPVAVVVYVASWSGWLFTTGGWMRGTPVAATGIWGWIPEPLRQLWAYHQEMYNFHVGLVTPHSYASPAWQWPLLIRPTSMYWHQDQTGVNGCALPTGCTEAISSIANPIIWWAGVAASLYLLVRFVVVRDGRFALVLTGLAATYVPWLLYPERTIFQFYTVAMLPFLVLALAFALRDVARGVKDASRASGQVLVLVFLGLCLVISAFWYPVWAGLPVPYEFWRLHNWLPTWI
;
A
#
# COMPACT_ATOMS: atom_id res chain seq x y z
N MET A 1 61.44 -36.68 -2.19
CA MET A 1 60.82 -35.34 -2.18
C MET A 1 59.38 -35.50 -2.65
N GLY A 2 58.41 -35.45 -1.73
CA GLY A 2 56.99 -35.57 -2.08
C GLY A 2 56.52 -34.29 -2.79
N PRO A 3 55.57 -34.39 -3.74
CA PRO A 3 55.07 -33.21 -4.44
C PRO A 3 54.28 -32.33 -3.46
N VAL A 4 54.76 -31.11 -3.27
CA VAL A 4 54.05 -30.06 -2.54
C VAL A 4 52.88 -29.62 -3.39
N THR A 5 51.68 -30.10 -3.08
CA THR A 5 50.43 -29.57 -3.61
C THR A 5 50.19 -28.19 -3.01
N THR A 6 50.59 -27.15 -3.73
CA THR A 6 50.19 -25.78 -3.41
C THR A 6 48.68 -25.65 -3.62
N ALA A 7 47.92 -25.71 -2.54
CA ALA A 7 46.48 -25.47 -2.56
C ALA A 7 46.23 -24.06 -3.13
N VAL A 8 45.50 -23.99 -4.25
CA VAL A 8 45.07 -22.74 -4.84
C VAL A 8 44.19 -22.03 -3.80
N PRO A 9 44.52 -20.80 -3.37
CA PRO A 9 43.70 -20.08 -2.42
C PRO A 9 42.29 -19.88 -3.00
N PRO A 10 41.23 -19.99 -2.18
CA PRO A 10 39.86 -19.89 -2.67
C PRO A 10 39.63 -18.55 -3.37
N LEU A 11 39.06 -18.59 -4.58
CA LEU A 11 38.76 -17.44 -5.43
C LEU A 11 37.75 -16.45 -4.83
N LEU A 12 37.12 -16.81 -3.70
CA LEU A 12 36.18 -15.98 -2.98
C LEU A 12 36.69 -15.74 -1.55
N PRO A 13 36.65 -14.49 -1.05
CA PRO A 13 37.02 -14.22 0.33
C PRO A 13 36.14 -15.04 1.27
N VAL A 14 36.76 -15.57 2.34
CA VAL A 14 36.04 -16.29 3.39
C VAL A 14 35.08 -15.31 4.07
N VAL A 15 33.79 -15.45 3.80
CA VAL A 15 32.76 -14.67 4.49
C VAL A 15 32.69 -15.16 5.92
N GLU A 16 32.88 -14.27 6.89
CA GLU A 16 32.72 -14.55 8.32
C GLU A 16 31.38 -15.27 8.56
N GLN A 17 31.43 -16.50 9.09
CA GLN A 17 30.21 -17.22 9.48
C GLN A 17 29.88 -16.94 10.94
N THR A 18 28.82 -16.16 11.17
CA THR A 18 28.38 -15.82 12.52
C THR A 18 27.53 -16.95 13.13
N ARG A 19 27.25 -16.86 14.44
CA ARG A 19 26.30 -17.77 15.11
C ARG A 19 24.89 -17.70 14.50
N ILE A 20 24.47 -16.50 14.08
CA ILE A 20 23.16 -16.27 13.45
C ILE A 20 23.10 -16.93 12.07
N ASP A 21 24.18 -16.83 11.28
CA ASP A 21 24.25 -17.51 9.98
C ASP A 21 24.19 -19.02 10.15
N ARG A 22 24.95 -19.58 11.10
CA ARG A 22 24.90 -21.03 11.40
C ARG A 22 23.51 -21.48 11.82
N TRP A 23 22.81 -20.72 12.66
CA TRP A 23 21.45 -21.06 13.09
C TRP A 23 20.45 -21.00 11.93
N ARG A 24 20.48 -19.91 11.13
CA ARG A 24 19.65 -19.79 9.91
C ARG A 24 19.92 -20.95 8.95
N ASP A 25 21.19 -21.23 8.68
CA ASP A 25 21.59 -22.24 7.72
C ASP A 25 21.22 -23.63 8.22
N ALA A 26 21.33 -23.92 9.51
CA ALA A 26 20.82 -25.15 10.11
C ALA A 26 19.30 -25.32 9.93
N LEU A 27 18.52 -24.25 10.15
CA LEU A 27 17.07 -24.28 9.95
C LEU A 27 16.67 -24.51 8.48
N LEU A 28 17.47 -24.02 7.54
CA LEU A 28 17.20 -24.09 6.10
C LEU A 28 17.97 -25.21 5.38
N ALA A 29 18.84 -25.95 6.07
CA ALA A 29 19.73 -26.94 5.48
C ALA A 29 18.98 -28.12 4.85
N SER A 30 17.87 -28.54 5.47
CA SER A 30 17.07 -29.64 4.93
C SER A 30 16.01 -29.12 3.94
N PRO A 31 15.74 -29.84 2.83
CA PRO A 31 14.65 -29.48 1.90
C PRO A 31 13.28 -29.40 2.59
N ARG A 32 13.05 -30.23 3.61
CA ARG A 32 11.85 -30.19 4.46
C ARG A 32 11.79 -28.92 5.30
N GLY A 33 12.88 -28.55 5.97
CA GLY A 33 12.98 -27.32 6.77
C GLY A 33 12.82 -26.06 5.93
N SER A 34 13.47 -26.00 4.76
CA SER A 34 13.27 -24.89 3.81
C SER A 34 11.82 -24.80 3.35
N ARG A 35 11.16 -25.92 3.04
CA ARG A 35 9.75 -25.93 2.64
C ARG A 35 8.83 -25.49 3.78
N LEU A 36 9.07 -25.94 5.01
CA LEU A 36 8.32 -25.53 6.19
C LEU A 36 8.41 -24.01 6.39
N TRP A 37 9.63 -23.46 6.43
CA TRP A 37 9.83 -22.02 6.69
C TRP A 37 9.31 -21.11 5.58
N ARG A 38 9.20 -21.60 4.33
CA ARG A 38 8.54 -20.85 3.25
C ARG A 38 7.06 -20.57 3.54
N TRP A 39 6.39 -21.42 4.30
CA TRP A 39 5.00 -21.25 4.70
C TRP A 39 4.86 -20.67 6.10
N LEU A 40 5.70 -21.12 7.04
CA LEU A 40 5.61 -20.73 8.43
C LEU A 40 5.97 -19.25 8.63
N ALA A 41 7.03 -18.73 8.01
CA ALA A 41 7.43 -17.34 8.17
C ALA A 41 6.34 -16.33 7.74
N PRO A 42 5.75 -16.40 6.52
CA PRO A 42 4.67 -15.49 6.16
C PRO A 42 3.43 -15.69 7.02
N LEU A 43 3.10 -16.93 7.40
CA LEU A 43 1.96 -17.21 8.27
C LEU A 43 2.13 -16.52 9.63
N LEU A 44 3.27 -16.70 10.29
CA LEU A 44 3.54 -16.11 11.61
C LEU A 44 3.45 -14.57 11.58
N VAL A 45 4.06 -13.92 10.59
CA VAL A 45 4.00 -12.46 10.48
C VAL A 45 2.58 -11.98 10.18
N THR A 46 1.83 -12.71 9.36
CA THR A 46 0.43 -12.38 9.04
C THR A 46 -0.47 -12.56 10.27
N VAL A 47 -0.24 -13.60 11.08
CA VAL A 47 -0.97 -13.79 12.35
C VAL A 47 -0.69 -12.65 13.32
N VAL A 48 0.57 -12.22 13.47
CA VAL A 48 0.90 -11.04 14.30
C VAL A 48 0.18 -9.80 13.78
N ALA A 49 0.19 -9.58 12.46
CA ALA A 49 -0.53 -8.45 11.86
C ALA A 49 -2.04 -8.51 12.11
N ALA A 50 -2.63 -9.71 12.01
CA ALA A 50 -4.05 -9.95 12.24
C ALA A 50 -4.42 -9.66 13.70
N VAL A 51 -3.64 -10.15 14.66
CA VAL A 51 -3.83 -9.90 16.11
C VAL A 51 -3.86 -8.40 16.39
N LEU A 52 -2.87 -7.65 15.90
CA LEU A 52 -2.79 -6.20 16.16
C LEU A 52 -3.94 -5.39 15.53
N ARG A 53 -4.54 -5.89 14.45
CA ARG A 53 -5.59 -5.21 13.68
C ARG A 53 -7.01 -5.66 14.04
N LEU A 54 -7.21 -6.88 14.50
CA LEU A 54 -8.54 -7.46 14.73
C LEU A 54 -8.98 -7.47 16.20
N ILE A 55 -8.02 -7.47 17.15
CA ILE A 55 -8.39 -7.41 18.57
C ILE A 55 -9.10 -6.09 18.84
N ASP A 56 -10.29 -6.20 19.43
CA ASP A 56 -11.11 -5.06 19.86
C ASP A 56 -11.41 -4.06 18.72
N LEU A 57 -11.64 -4.56 17.51
CA LEU A 57 -11.82 -3.74 16.30
C LEU A 57 -13.05 -2.81 16.37
N GLY A 58 -14.11 -3.24 17.07
CA GLY A 58 -15.32 -2.47 17.26
C GLY A 58 -15.18 -1.30 18.24
N ASN A 59 -14.07 -1.20 18.97
CA ASN A 59 -13.84 -0.14 19.96
C ASN A 59 -12.99 1.00 19.35
N PRO A 60 -13.37 2.27 19.52
CA PRO A 60 -14.65 2.77 20.07
C PRO A 60 -15.81 2.51 19.13
N HIS A 61 -16.99 2.21 19.70
CA HIS A 61 -18.26 2.10 18.96
C HIS A 61 -18.80 3.50 18.64
N GLN A 62 -18.05 4.24 17.83
CA GLN A 62 -18.35 5.60 17.37
C GLN A 62 -17.75 5.78 15.97
N LEU A 63 -18.36 6.64 15.15
CA LEU A 63 -17.79 7.05 13.88
C LEU A 63 -16.66 8.04 14.15
N VAL A 64 -15.44 7.70 13.76
CA VAL A 64 -14.26 8.55 13.96
C VAL A 64 -13.77 9.15 12.64
N PHE A 65 -13.35 10.42 12.66
CA PHE A 65 -12.81 11.09 11.48
C PHE A 65 -13.75 10.94 10.25
N ASP A 66 -13.21 10.62 9.08
CA ASP A 66 -13.94 10.41 7.82
C ASP A 66 -14.85 9.15 7.82
N GLU A 67 -14.90 8.34 8.89
CA GLU A 67 -15.95 7.30 9.01
C GLU A 67 -17.35 7.90 8.98
N THR A 68 -17.50 9.17 9.41
CA THR A 68 -18.74 9.95 9.24
C THR A 68 -19.22 9.96 7.79
N TYR A 69 -18.33 9.95 6.80
CA TYR A 69 -18.72 9.86 5.40
C TYR A 69 -18.71 8.42 4.92
N TYR A 70 -17.57 7.73 5.07
CA TYR A 70 -17.35 6.46 4.39
C TYR A 70 -18.24 5.34 4.89
N VAL A 71 -18.57 5.26 6.19
CA VAL A 71 -19.42 4.17 6.69
C VAL A 71 -20.84 4.33 6.14
N LYS A 72 -21.44 5.51 6.33
CA LYS A 72 -22.78 5.83 5.83
C LYS A 72 -22.90 5.72 4.31
N ASP A 73 -22.00 6.36 3.56
CA ASP A 73 -22.02 6.27 2.09
C ASP A 73 -21.82 4.84 1.60
N SER A 74 -21.02 4.03 2.29
CA SER A 74 -20.82 2.61 1.93
C SER A 74 -22.07 1.78 2.17
N TRP A 75 -22.81 2.04 3.26
CA TRP A 75 -24.04 1.32 3.57
C TRP A 75 -25.13 1.62 2.56
N SER A 76 -25.41 2.91 2.32
CA SER A 76 -26.39 3.32 1.30
C SER A 76 -25.99 2.83 -0.10
N GLN A 77 -24.69 2.88 -0.45
CA GLN A 77 -24.21 2.33 -1.72
C GLN A 77 -24.37 0.81 -1.83
N TRP A 78 -24.22 0.07 -0.74
CA TRP A 78 -24.45 -1.37 -0.71
C TRP A 78 -25.93 -1.71 -0.93
N VAL A 79 -26.83 -0.98 -0.27
CA VAL A 79 -28.27 -1.22 -0.33
C VAL A 79 -28.89 -0.73 -1.65
N LEU A 80 -28.52 0.46 -2.11
CA LEU A 80 -29.15 1.13 -3.25
C LEU A 80 -28.37 0.98 -4.57
N GLY A 81 -27.10 0.59 -4.51
CA GLY A 81 -26.16 0.61 -5.63
C GLY A 81 -25.46 1.96 -5.86
N TYR A 82 -25.80 2.99 -5.08
CA TYR A 82 -25.21 4.33 -5.12
C TYR A 82 -25.29 5.01 -3.74
N PRO A 83 -24.35 5.92 -3.40
CA PRO A 83 -24.41 6.67 -2.15
C PRO A 83 -25.63 7.59 -2.08
N SER A 84 -26.27 7.64 -0.92
CA SER A 84 -27.43 8.49 -0.68
C SER A 84 -27.13 9.61 0.33
N THR A 85 -27.89 10.70 0.27
CA THR A 85 -27.83 11.76 1.28
C THR A 85 -28.47 11.29 2.59
N TRP A 86 -27.99 11.86 3.68
CA TRP A 86 -28.38 11.52 5.04
C TRP A 86 -28.97 12.75 5.74
N PRO A 87 -29.94 12.57 6.66
CA PRO A 87 -30.48 13.67 7.46
C PRO A 87 -29.43 14.25 8.41
N ASP A 88 -29.68 15.47 8.91
CA ASP A 88 -28.85 16.08 9.94
C ASP A 88 -28.80 15.20 11.20
N GLY A 89 -27.62 15.09 11.80
CA GLY A 89 -27.43 14.25 13.00
C GLY A 89 -27.37 12.74 12.75
N ALA A 90 -27.35 12.30 11.47
CA ALA A 90 -27.33 10.87 11.12
C ALA A 90 -26.22 10.04 11.77
N ASP A 91 -25.10 10.64 12.18
CA ASP A 91 -24.02 9.92 12.87
C ASP A 91 -24.51 9.30 14.18
N ALA A 92 -25.26 10.06 14.97
CA ALA A 92 -25.79 9.59 16.25
C ALA A 92 -26.82 8.47 16.04
N SER A 93 -27.71 8.63 15.06
CA SER A 93 -28.70 7.60 14.68
C SER A 93 -28.02 6.32 14.21
N PHE A 94 -27.01 6.44 13.33
CA PHE A 94 -26.30 5.28 12.79
C PHE A 94 -25.54 4.51 13.87
N VAL A 95 -24.84 5.22 14.78
CA VAL A 95 -24.16 4.60 15.93
C VAL A 95 -25.15 3.92 16.89
N ALA A 96 -26.36 4.46 17.02
CA ALA A 96 -27.44 3.88 17.81
C ALA A 96 -28.14 2.67 17.12
N GLY A 97 -27.75 2.32 15.90
CA GLY A 97 -28.28 1.18 15.14
C GLY A 97 -29.41 1.52 14.18
N ASP A 98 -29.79 2.80 14.06
CA ASP A 98 -30.78 3.27 13.07
C ASP A 98 -30.08 3.58 11.74
N THR A 99 -29.74 2.53 11.01
CA THR A 99 -28.80 2.58 9.86
C THR A 99 -29.46 2.88 8.52
N ASP A 100 -30.80 2.82 8.44
CA ASP A 100 -31.55 2.90 7.17
C ASP A 100 -32.28 4.25 6.97
N VAL A 101 -31.88 5.29 7.70
CA VAL A 101 -32.48 6.64 7.65
C VAL A 101 -32.06 7.48 6.44
N PHE A 102 -31.30 6.91 5.50
CA PHE A 102 -30.90 7.60 4.27
C PHE A 102 -32.12 7.92 3.38
N THR A 103 -32.04 8.99 2.60
CA THR A 103 -33.22 9.55 1.91
C THR A 103 -33.56 8.88 0.57
N GLY A 104 -32.64 8.08 0.01
CA GLY A 104 -32.71 7.57 -1.36
C GLY A 104 -32.31 8.59 -2.43
N ILE A 105 -32.10 9.86 -2.08
CA ILE A 105 -31.57 10.88 -2.99
C ILE A 105 -30.05 10.69 -3.10
N GLY A 106 -29.49 10.72 -4.32
CA GLY A 106 -28.07 10.47 -4.52
C GLY A 106 -27.17 11.54 -3.90
N SER A 107 -26.13 11.13 -3.15
CA SER A 107 -25.10 12.05 -2.63
C SER A 107 -23.92 12.17 -3.58
N TYR A 108 -23.35 13.38 -3.63
CA TYR A 108 -22.10 13.61 -4.33
C TYR A 108 -20.94 13.02 -3.54
N VAL A 109 -20.21 12.09 -4.16
CA VAL A 109 -19.01 11.48 -3.58
C VAL A 109 -17.81 11.67 -4.50
N VAL A 110 -16.68 12.01 -3.90
CA VAL A 110 -15.49 12.44 -4.65
C VAL A 110 -14.60 11.26 -5.03
N HIS A 111 -14.80 10.08 -4.47
CA HIS A 111 -14.00 8.90 -4.77
C HIS A 111 -14.80 7.82 -5.50
N PRO A 112 -14.15 7.02 -6.37
CA PRO A 112 -14.84 5.95 -7.08
C PRO A 112 -15.31 4.82 -6.12
N PRO A 113 -16.19 3.92 -6.58
CA PRO A 113 -17.03 3.13 -5.68
C PRO A 113 -16.33 1.98 -4.94
N LEU A 114 -15.23 1.42 -5.46
CA LEU A 114 -14.75 0.09 -5.02
C LEU A 114 -14.43 0.02 -3.52
N GLY A 115 -13.76 1.04 -2.97
CA GLY A 115 -13.42 1.03 -1.54
C GLY A 115 -14.67 1.06 -0.65
N ARG A 116 -15.71 1.81 -1.05
CA ARG A 116 -17.00 1.83 -0.35
C ARG A 116 -17.77 0.52 -0.51
N ILE A 117 -17.70 -0.15 -1.67
CA ILE A 117 -18.27 -1.50 -1.86
C ILE A 117 -17.64 -2.47 -0.85
N LEU A 118 -16.33 -2.40 -0.64
CA LEU A 118 -15.62 -3.28 0.29
C LEU A 118 -15.99 -3.00 1.76
N ILE A 119 -16.14 -1.74 2.16
CA ILE A 119 -16.64 -1.37 3.50
C ILE A 119 -18.08 -1.89 3.66
N GLY A 120 -18.95 -1.65 2.67
CA GLY A 120 -20.33 -2.15 2.63
C GLY A 120 -20.43 -3.67 2.78
N ALA A 121 -19.52 -4.43 2.16
CA ALA A 121 -19.46 -5.89 2.29
C ALA A 121 -19.17 -6.34 3.73
N GLY A 122 -18.37 -5.57 4.48
CA GLY A 122 -18.11 -5.84 5.90
C GLY A 122 -19.37 -5.67 6.75
N MET A 123 -20.11 -4.59 6.51
CA MET A 123 -21.39 -4.32 7.17
C MET A 123 -22.46 -5.33 6.80
N ALA A 124 -22.52 -5.75 5.54
CA ALA A 124 -23.44 -6.78 5.11
C ALA A 124 -23.18 -8.14 5.78
N LEU A 125 -21.93 -8.42 6.17
CA LEU A 125 -21.54 -9.67 6.82
C LEU A 125 -21.81 -9.66 8.33
N LEU A 126 -21.53 -8.54 9.00
CA LEU A 126 -21.52 -8.46 10.48
C LEU A 126 -22.58 -7.53 11.08
N GLY A 127 -23.40 -6.90 10.25
CA GLY A 127 -24.40 -5.91 10.64
C GLY A 127 -23.91 -4.47 10.44
N PRO A 128 -24.74 -3.56 9.88
CA PRO A 128 -24.44 -2.14 9.77
C PRO A 128 -24.54 -1.42 11.11
N ASP A 129 -25.13 -2.02 12.13
CA ASP A 129 -25.23 -1.52 13.51
C ASP A 129 -23.99 -1.84 14.35
N SER A 130 -23.02 -2.58 13.78
CA SER A 130 -21.80 -3.03 14.45
C SER A 130 -20.56 -2.29 13.95
N ALA A 131 -19.83 -1.62 14.84
CA ALA A 131 -18.54 -0.99 14.49
C ALA A 131 -17.49 -1.99 13.97
N THR A 132 -17.59 -3.25 14.38
CA THR A 132 -16.75 -4.32 13.79
C THR A 132 -17.13 -4.55 12.32
N GLY A 133 -18.43 -4.50 11.97
CA GLY A 133 -18.89 -4.58 10.58
C GLY A 133 -18.39 -3.43 9.71
N TRP A 134 -18.29 -2.22 10.25
CA TRP A 134 -17.75 -1.05 9.54
C TRP A 134 -16.27 -1.29 9.16
N ARG A 135 -15.49 -1.82 10.10
CA ARG A 135 -14.02 -1.86 10.03
C ARG A 135 -13.43 -3.19 9.57
N ILE A 136 -14.18 -4.29 9.57
CA ILE A 136 -13.63 -5.65 9.30
C ILE A 136 -12.95 -5.76 7.94
N SER A 137 -13.53 -5.16 6.90
CA SER A 137 -12.95 -5.19 5.56
C SER A 137 -11.59 -4.46 5.53
N ALA A 138 -11.49 -3.31 6.18
CA ALA A 138 -10.23 -2.57 6.30
C ALA A 138 -9.16 -3.40 7.03
N ALA A 139 -9.54 -4.09 8.12
CA ALA A 139 -8.63 -4.92 8.91
C ALA A 139 -8.13 -6.13 8.12
N VAL A 140 -8.99 -6.79 7.35
CA VAL A 140 -8.65 -7.92 6.49
C VAL A 140 -7.69 -7.48 5.38
N PHE A 141 -8.00 -6.40 4.66
CA PHE A 141 -7.14 -5.91 3.57
C PHE A 141 -5.81 -5.34 4.08
N GLY A 142 -5.80 -4.71 5.25
CA GLY A 142 -4.57 -4.26 5.90
C GLY A 142 -3.68 -5.43 6.34
N THR A 143 -4.28 -6.48 6.89
CA THR A 143 -3.57 -7.73 7.23
C THR A 143 -3.04 -8.42 5.96
N ALA A 144 -3.86 -8.49 4.90
CA ALA A 144 -3.45 -9.06 3.62
C ALA A 144 -2.32 -8.25 2.95
N THR A 145 -2.28 -6.93 3.14
CA THR A 145 -1.19 -6.07 2.68
C THR A 145 0.15 -6.47 3.30
N VAL A 146 0.18 -6.84 4.58
CA VAL A 146 1.40 -7.36 5.24
C VAL A 146 1.91 -8.63 4.56
N LEU A 147 1.02 -9.59 4.30
CA LEU A 147 1.35 -10.81 3.55
C LEU A 147 1.85 -10.47 2.15
N LEU A 148 1.19 -9.53 1.48
CA LEU A 148 1.52 -9.15 0.11
C LEU A 148 2.89 -8.46 0.02
N VAL A 149 3.27 -7.65 1.01
CA VAL A 149 4.62 -7.11 1.15
C VAL A 149 5.65 -8.23 1.33
N TYR A 150 5.34 -9.27 2.13
CA TYR A 150 6.20 -10.44 2.24
C TYR A 150 6.39 -11.11 0.87
N LEU A 151 5.29 -11.35 0.15
CA LEU A 151 5.31 -12.00 -1.16
C LEU A 151 6.08 -11.18 -2.19
N LEU A 152 5.91 -9.86 -2.21
CA LEU A 152 6.69 -8.95 -3.06
C LEU A 152 8.17 -8.97 -2.69
N ALA A 153 8.52 -8.81 -1.41
CA ALA A 153 9.89 -8.85 -0.93
C ALA A 153 10.60 -10.17 -1.27
N HIS A 154 9.89 -11.30 -1.12
CA HIS A 154 10.38 -12.62 -1.49
C HIS A 154 10.49 -12.77 -3.02
N THR A 155 9.54 -12.24 -3.79
CA THR A 155 9.62 -12.13 -5.25
C THR A 155 10.71 -11.15 -5.70
N LEU A 156 11.29 -10.31 -4.86
CA LEU A 156 12.45 -9.50 -5.25
C LEU A 156 13.77 -10.19 -4.91
N THR A 157 13.85 -10.82 -3.74
CA THR A 157 15.15 -11.25 -3.17
C THR A 157 15.31 -12.75 -3.01
N ARG A 158 14.21 -13.53 -3.07
CA ARG A 158 14.13 -14.96 -2.70
C ARG A 158 14.62 -15.26 -1.29
N SER A 159 14.69 -14.25 -0.42
CA SER A 159 15.20 -14.37 0.95
C SER A 159 14.04 -14.32 1.94
N ILE A 160 13.90 -15.39 2.74
CA ILE A 160 12.91 -15.46 3.83
C ILE A 160 13.20 -14.40 4.90
N PRO A 161 14.43 -14.24 5.43
CA PRO A 161 14.71 -13.19 6.41
C PRO A 161 14.41 -11.78 5.89
N PHE A 162 14.79 -11.46 4.65
CA PHE A 162 14.50 -10.16 4.05
C PHE A 162 12.99 -9.89 3.97
N ALA A 163 12.23 -10.88 3.48
CA ALA A 163 10.79 -10.77 3.36
C ALA A 163 10.11 -10.63 4.73
N THR A 164 10.56 -11.42 5.72
CA THR A 164 10.07 -11.40 7.10
C THR A 164 10.33 -10.05 7.76
N VAL A 165 11.52 -9.46 7.57
CA VAL A 165 11.84 -8.13 8.09
C VAL A 165 10.96 -7.06 7.44
N ALA A 166 10.86 -7.05 6.11
CA ALA A 166 10.05 -6.05 5.40
C ALA A 166 8.57 -6.10 5.81
N SER A 167 7.97 -7.31 5.84
CA SER A 167 6.58 -7.47 6.27
C SER A 167 6.39 -7.27 7.77
N GLY A 168 7.36 -7.67 8.59
CA GLY A 168 7.32 -7.49 10.04
C GLY A 168 7.30 -6.02 10.44
N LEU A 169 8.07 -5.17 9.74
CA LEU A 169 8.10 -3.73 9.98
C LEU A 169 6.73 -3.07 9.71
N ILE A 170 6.05 -3.42 8.61
CA ILE A 170 4.69 -2.91 8.34
C ILE A 170 3.62 -3.54 9.25
N ALA A 171 3.84 -4.78 9.72
CA ALA A 171 2.92 -5.44 10.66
C ALA A 171 2.79 -4.66 11.98
N ILE A 172 3.90 -4.08 12.44
CA ILE A 172 4.01 -3.34 13.70
C ILE A 172 4.00 -1.81 13.52
N ASP A 173 3.84 -1.29 12.30
CA ASP A 173 3.82 0.14 12.05
C ASP A 173 2.45 0.76 12.38
N GLY A 174 2.47 1.89 13.09
CA GLY A 174 1.28 2.58 13.56
C GLY A 174 0.33 3.05 12.48
N LEU A 175 0.85 3.66 11.42
CA LEU A 175 0.03 4.14 10.31
C LEU A 175 -0.65 2.95 9.63
N GLY A 176 0.10 1.87 9.42
CA GLY A 176 -0.44 0.62 8.88
C GLY A 176 -1.50 -0.02 9.79
N ILE A 177 -1.36 0.04 11.11
CA ILE A 177 -2.33 -0.51 12.07
C ILE A 177 -3.60 0.35 12.10
N VAL A 178 -3.47 1.67 12.30
CA VAL A 178 -4.59 2.60 12.42
C VAL A 178 -5.46 2.58 11.17
N LEU A 179 -4.86 2.65 9.98
CA LEU A 179 -5.59 2.64 8.72
C LEU A 179 -6.21 1.28 8.39
N SER A 180 -5.81 0.22 9.09
CA SER A 180 -6.48 -1.08 9.04
C SER A 180 -7.63 -1.18 10.05
N ARG A 181 -7.68 -0.30 11.06
CA ARG A 181 -8.67 -0.32 12.15
C ARG A 181 -9.78 0.72 12.00
N ILE A 182 -9.71 1.56 10.97
CA ILE A 182 -10.71 2.59 10.67
C ILE A 182 -11.18 2.38 9.23
N SER A 183 -12.46 2.65 8.98
CA SER A 183 -13.14 2.45 7.69
C SER A 183 -12.78 3.52 6.66
N LEU A 184 -11.48 3.65 6.35
CA LEU A 184 -10.97 4.55 5.32
C LEU A 184 -10.64 3.80 4.03
N LEU A 185 -10.70 4.52 2.91
CA LEU A 185 -10.43 3.93 1.59
C LEU A 185 -8.94 3.60 1.37
N ASP A 186 -8.04 4.28 2.07
CA ASP A 186 -6.59 4.29 1.81
C ASP A 186 -5.90 2.94 2.02
N ILE A 187 -6.43 2.09 2.91
CA ILE A 187 -5.87 0.75 3.12
C ILE A 187 -6.18 -0.19 1.94
N PHE A 188 -7.38 -0.07 1.34
CA PHE A 188 -7.73 -0.80 0.13
C PHE A 188 -6.89 -0.31 -1.07
N LEU A 189 -6.69 1.00 -1.18
CA LEU A 189 -5.78 1.57 -2.17
C LEU A 189 -4.39 0.97 -2.02
N THR A 190 -3.84 0.99 -0.80
CA THR A 190 -2.51 0.44 -0.49
C THR A 190 -2.41 -1.03 -0.87
N PHE A 191 -3.41 -1.84 -0.51
CA PHE A 191 -3.45 -3.25 -0.88
C PHE A 191 -3.35 -3.43 -2.41
N PHE A 192 -4.22 -2.76 -3.18
CA PHE A 192 -4.24 -2.92 -4.64
C PHE A 192 -2.97 -2.35 -5.29
N VAL A 193 -2.39 -1.28 -4.75
CA VAL A 193 -1.09 -0.77 -5.20
C VAL A 193 0.02 -1.81 -5.01
N VAL A 194 0.17 -2.39 -3.81
CA VAL A 194 1.18 -3.43 -3.59
C VAL A 194 0.90 -4.66 -4.47
N LEU A 195 -0.37 -4.99 -4.70
CA LEU A 195 -0.79 -6.08 -5.59
C LEU A 195 -0.35 -5.86 -7.03
N THR A 196 -0.54 -4.64 -7.55
CA THR A 196 -0.02 -4.24 -8.86
C THR A 196 1.49 -4.45 -8.93
N PHE A 197 2.25 -3.94 -7.95
CA PHE A 197 3.71 -4.07 -7.94
C PHE A 197 4.18 -5.53 -7.81
N TRP A 198 3.46 -6.37 -7.07
CA TRP A 198 3.75 -7.80 -6.98
C TRP A 198 3.55 -8.50 -8.32
N PHE A 199 2.44 -8.23 -9.01
CA PHE A 199 2.21 -8.77 -10.35
C PHE A 199 3.22 -8.27 -11.37
N VAL A 200 3.62 -6.99 -11.33
CA VAL A 200 4.72 -6.46 -12.17
C VAL A 200 6.05 -7.17 -11.88
N ALA A 201 6.36 -7.46 -10.61
CA ALA A 201 7.57 -8.20 -10.24
C ALA A 201 7.56 -9.64 -10.77
N LEU A 202 6.42 -10.32 -10.74
CA LEU A 202 6.22 -11.65 -11.33
C LEU A 202 6.33 -11.60 -12.85
N ASP A 203 5.71 -10.60 -13.48
CA ASP A 203 5.77 -10.40 -14.92
C ASP A 203 7.20 -10.16 -15.40
N HIS A 204 7.92 -9.23 -14.76
CA HIS A 204 9.28 -8.86 -15.15
C HIS A 204 10.22 -10.07 -15.15
N ARG A 205 10.14 -10.92 -14.13
CA ARG A 205 10.92 -12.17 -14.07
C ARG A 205 10.60 -13.11 -15.23
N ARG A 206 9.31 -13.37 -15.45
CA ARG A 206 8.84 -14.31 -16.48
C ARG A 206 9.17 -13.80 -17.88
N THR A 207 8.97 -12.51 -18.13
CA THR A 207 9.23 -11.86 -19.42
C THR A 207 10.71 -11.89 -19.77
N ALA A 208 11.60 -11.56 -18.82
CA ALA A 208 13.04 -11.61 -19.06
C ALA A 208 13.55 -13.03 -19.39
N ASP A 209 13.03 -14.06 -18.72
CA ASP A 209 13.39 -15.45 -18.99
C ASP A 209 12.90 -15.90 -20.37
N ARG A 210 11.65 -15.55 -20.73
CA ARG A 210 11.07 -15.90 -22.03
C ARG A 210 11.72 -15.18 -23.20
N LEU A 211 12.05 -13.90 -23.05
CA LEU A 211 12.75 -13.16 -24.09
C LEU A 211 14.12 -13.80 -24.38
N ARG A 212 14.88 -14.13 -23.33
CA ARG A 212 16.19 -14.81 -23.47
C ARG A 212 16.05 -16.18 -24.13
N ALA A 213 15.09 -16.99 -23.69
CA ALA A 213 14.86 -18.31 -24.28
C ALA A 213 14.43 -18.23 -25.74
N ALA A 214 13.56 -17.27 -26.09
CA ALA A 214 13.09 -17.09 -27.46
C ALA A 214 14.21 -16.61 -28.39
N ILE A 215 15.08 -15.73 -27.92
CA ILE A 215 16.25 -15.27 -28.67
C ILE A 215 17.26 -16.40 -28.86
N ALA A 216 17.55 -17.18 -27.80
CA ALA A 216 18.46 -18.32 -27.89
C ALA A 216 17.99 -19.43 -28.85
N ALA A 217 16.69 -19.49 -29.15
CA ALA A 217 16.12 -20.46 -30.09
C ALA A 217 16.15 -20.00 -31.55
N LEU A 218 16.45 -18.72 -31.83
CA LEU A 218 16.54 -18.20 -33.19
C LEU A 218 17.92 -18.50 -33.80
N PRO A 219 18.00 -18.85 -35.10
CA PRO A 219 19.27 -19.04 -35.78
C PRO A 219 19.99 -17.70 -36.00
N GLY A 220 21.32 -17.71 -35.85
CA GLY A 220 22.19 -16.54 -36.06
C GLY A 220 22.59 -15.83 -34.77
N GLU A 221 23.71 -15.10 -34.81
CA GLU A 221 24.28 -14.42 -33.64
C GLU A 221 23.67 -13.03 -33.38
N ARG A 222 23.01 -12.44 -34.38
CA ARG A 222 22.38 -11.11 -34.31
C ARG A 222 20.96 -11.16 -34.85
N HIS A 223 20.06 -10.47 -34.17
CA HIS A 223 18.66 -10.36 -34.57
C HIS A 223 18.25 -8.90 -34.68
N THR A 224 17.74 -8.51 -35.84
CA THR A 224 17.27 -7.14 -36.06
C THR A 224 16.07 -6.79 -35.18
N TRP A 225 15.16 -7.74 -34.98
CA TRP A 225 13.94 -7.60 -34.19
C TRP A 225 13.77 -8.76 -33.22
N GLY A 226 13.28 -8.49 -32.01
CA GLY A 226 12.90 -9.53 -31.06
C GLY A 226 11.44 -9.96 -31.21
N PRO A 227 11.04 -11.07 -30.55
CA PRO A 227 9.65 -11.48 -30.49
C PRO A 227 8.82 -10.48 -29.67
N VAL A 228 7.55 -10.26 -30.06
CA VAL A 228 6.58 -9.51 -29.25
C VAL A 228 5.84 -10.47 -28.33
N LEU A 229 5.85 -10.19 -27.03
CA LEU A 229 5.31 -11.06 -26.00
C LEU A 229 3.90 -10.61 -25.61
N TRP A 230 2.90 -11.29 -26.17
CA TRP A 230 1.48 -11.06 -25.85
C TRP A 230 0.98 -11.87 -24.65
N ASN A 231 1.56 -13.05 -24.42
CA ASN A 231 1.17 -13.93 -23.32
C ASN A 231 1.83 -13.48 -22.00
N ARG A 232 1.38 -12.34 -21.46
CA ARG A 232 1.81 -11.76 -20.17
C ARG A 232 0.63 -11.69 -19.18
N PRO A 233 0.18 -12.83 -18.63
CA PRO A 233 -0.99 -12.84 -17.75
C PRO A 233 -0.76 -12.04 -16.46
N TRP A 234 0.49 -11.95 -16.00
CA TRP A 234 0.82 -11.13 -14.83
C TRP A 234 0.73 -9.63 -15.12
N LEU A 235 1.01 -9.18 -16.35
CA LEU A 235 0.76 -7.79 -16.72
C LEU A 235 -0.73 -7.46 -16.81
N VAL A 236 -1.55 -8.41 -17.30
CA VAL A 236 -3.02 -8.31 -17.27
C VAL A 236 -3.52 -8.22 -15.82
N ALA A 237 -3.03 -9.09 -14.94
CA ALA A 237 -3.35 -9.05 -13.52
C ALA A 237 -2.91 -7.74 -12.84
N ALA A 238 -1.74 -7.20 -13.22
CA ALA A 238 -1.29 -5.88 -12.76
C ALA A 238 -2.23 -4.76 -13.22
N GLY A 239 -2.73 -4.83 -14.46
CA GLY A 239 -3.73 -3.91 -15.00
C GLY A 239 -5.04 -3.97 -14.22
N ALA A 240 -5.53 -5.18 -13.93
CA ALA A 240 -6.72 -5.36 -13.10
C ALA A 240 -6.53 -4.79 -11.68
N ALA A 241 -5.40 -5.07 -11.03
CA ALA A 241 -5.09 -4.53 -9.70
C ALA A 241 -4.92 -3.00 -9.71
N ALA A 242 -4.30 -2.42 -10.75
CA ALA A 242 -4.14 -0.97 -10.87
C ALA A 242 -5.47 -0.26 -11.18
N GLY A 243 -6.34 -0.91 -11.97
CA GLY A 243 -7.73 -0.50 -12.18
C GLY A 243 -8.51 -0.52 -10.88
N ALA A 244 -8.35 -1.55 -10.06
CA ALA A 244 -8.95 -1.63 -8.73
C ALA A 244 -8.41 -0.54 -7.79
N ALA A 245 -7.10 -0.29 -7.77
CA ALA A 245 -6.51 0.83 -7.01
C ALA A 245 -7.15 2.17 -7.43
N THR A 246 -7.27 2.40 -8.74
CA THR A 246 -7.91 3.59 -9.30
C THR A 246 -9.40 3.68 -8.95
N ALA A 247 -10.08 2.54 -8.89
CA ALA A 247 -11.48 2.41 -8.49
C ALA A 247 -11.71 2.62 -6.98
N VAL A 248 -10.64 2.64 -6.17
CA VAL A 248 -10.69 3.05 -4.76
C VAL A 248 -10.43 4.55 -4.63
N LYS A 249 -9.33 5.04 -5.22
CA LYS A 249 -8.98 6.46 -5.30
C LYS A 249 -8.19 6.76 -6.57
N TRP A 250 -8.36 7.96 -7.14
CA TRP A 250 -7.65 8.37 -8.35
C TRP A 250 -6.14 8.49 -8.24
N SER A 251 -5.57 8.53 -7.03
CA SER A 251 -4.13 8.36 -6.85
C SER A 251 -3.60 7.03 -7.40
N GLY A 252 -4.46 6.03 -7.60
CA GLY A 252 -4.16 4.80 -8.35
C GLY A 252 -3.79 5.04 -9.82
N LEU A 253 -4.21 6.14 -10.44
CA LEU A 253 -3.82 6.50 -11.82
C LEU A 253 -2.32 6.77 -11.93
N TYR A 254 -1.73 7.41 -10.91
CA TYR A 254 -0.29 7.65 -10.86
C TYR A 254 0.48 6.33 -10.83
N VAL A 255 -0.05 5.34 -10.09
CA VAL A 255 0.51 3.99 -10.03
C VAL A 255 0.39 3.30 -11.39
N LEU A 256 -0.78 3.32 -12.04
CA LEU A 256 -0.98 2.76 -13.37
C LEU A 256 0.01 3.33 -14.40
N ALA A 257 0.17 4.66 -14.41
CA ALA A 257 1.11 5.34 -15.29
C ALA A 257 2.57 4.95 -14.99
N ALA A 258 2.96 4.93 -13.71
CA ALA A 258 4.32 4.59 -13.30
C ALA A 258 4.68 3.13 -13.64
N VAL A 259 3.78 2.17 -13.43
CA VAL A 259 4.04 0.76 -13.79
C VAL A 259 4.02 0.53 -15.29
N GLY A 260 3.19 1.26 -16.04
CA GLY A 260 3.23 1.27 -17.50
C GLY A 260 4.58 1.73 -18.03
N LEU A 261 5.08 2.86 -17.53
CA LEU A 261 6.41 3.37 -17.87
C LEU A 261 7.53 2.39 -17.44
N TYR A 262 7.44 1.83 -16.24
CA TYR A 262 8.38 0.82 -15.76
C TYR A 262 8.42 -0.41 -16.67
N ALA A 263 7.26 -0.93 -17.09
CA ALA A 263 7.19 -2.08 -18.00
C ALA A 263 7.89 -1.77 -19.35
N VAL A 264 7.59 -0.62 -19.96
CA VAL A 264 8.21 -0.20 -21.22
C VAL A 264 9.74 -0.04 -21.08
N ILE A 265 10.20 0.64 -20.03
CA ILE A 265 11.63 0.86 -19.78
C ILE A 265 12.34 -0.47 -19.54
N THR A 266 11.79 -1.33 -18.70
CA THR A 266 12.44 -2.62 -18.38
C THR A 266 12.46 -3.57 -19.57
N ASP A 267 11.41 -3.60 -20.40
CA ASP A 267 11.41 -4.36 -21.65
C ASP A 267 12.43 -3.82 -22.64
N ALA A 268 12.55 -2.49 -22.78
CA ALA A 268 13.54 -1.86 -23.64
C ALA A 268 14.98 -2.23 -23.23
N LEU A 269 15.26 -2.15 -21.93
CA LEU A 269 16.56 -2.54 -21.39
C LEU A 269 16.84 -4.04 -21.55
N ALA A 270 15.82 -4.88 -21.43
CA ALA A 270 15.96 -6.33 -21.65
C ALA A 270 16.31 -6.63 -23.12
N ARG A 271 15.64 -5.96 -24.08
CA ARG A 271 15.93 -6.10 -25.52
C ARG A 271 17.32 -5.61 -25.88
N ARG A 272 17.75 -4.48 -25.31
CA ARG A 272 19.11 -3.97 -25.46
C ARG A 272 20.16 -4.98 -24.97
N ARG A 273 19.94 -5.58 -23.79
CA ARG A 273 20.86 -6.59 -23.22
C ARG A 273 20.89 -7.89 -24.02
N ALA A 274 19.81 -8.20 -24.72
CA ALA A 274 19.70 -9.39 -25.54
C ALA A 274 20.29 -9.22 -26.95
N GLY A 275 20.93 -8.08 -27.24
CA GLY A 275 21.64 -7.86 -28.50
C GLY A 275 20.75 -7.61 -29.72
N ILE A 276 19.51 -7.16 -29.51
CA ILE A 276 18.61 -6.79 -30.62
C ILE A 276 19.08 -5.48 -31.26
N ASP A 277 19.32 -5.46 -32.57
CA ASP A 277 19.89 -4.28 -33.25
C ASP A 277 18.94 -3.07 -33.18
N GLN A 278 17.66 -3.27 -33.51
CA GLN A 278 16.63 -2.22 -33.48
C GLN A 278 15.91 -2.16 -32.12
N TRP A 279 16.62 -2.39 -31.01
CA TRP A 279 16.02 -2.46 -29.67
C TRP A 279 15.12 -1.27 -29.29
N PRO A 280 15.35 -0.01 -29.71
CA PRO A 280 14.44 1.09 -29.36
C PRO A 280 13.08 0.94 -30.05
N MET A 281 13.06 0.69 -31.36
CA MET A 281 11.83 0.50 -32.12
C MET A 281 11.12 -0.79 -31.72
N ASP A 282 11.88 -1.83 -31.39
CA ASP A 282 11.35 -3.10 -30.93
C ASP A 282 10.73 -2.98 -29.53
N ALA A 283 11.29 -2.11 -28.68
CA ALA A 283 10.69 -1.73 -27.41
C ALA A 283 9.37 -0.98 -27.59
N VAL A 284 9.24 -0.12 -28.60
CA VAL A 284 7.94 0.53 -28.93
C VAL A 284 6.90 -0.52 -29.32
N ARG A 285 7.25 -1.49 -30.18
CA ARG A 285 6.34 -2.59 -30.56
C ARG A 285 5.89 -3.40 -29.35
N GLN A 286 6.81 -3.75 -28.46
CA GLN A 286 6.48 -4.41 -27.19
C GLN A 286 5.66 -3.51 -26.26
N GLY A 287 5.96 -2.21 -26.23
CA GLY A 287 5.28 -1.22 -25.41
C GLY A 287 3.81 -1.10 -25.78
N LEU A 288 3.48 -1.09 -27.08
CA LEU A 288 2.11 -1.12 -27.57
C LEU A 288 1.35 -2.38 -27.12
N ALA A 289 1.97 -3.56 -27.25
CA ALA A 289 1.37 -4.80 -26.75
C ALA A 289 1.16 -4.75 -25.22
N SER A 290 2.15 -4.23 -24.49
CA SER A 290 2.10 -4.10 -23.04
C SER A 290 1.04 -3.10 -22.58
N PHE A 291 0.84 -2.02 -23.33
CA PHE A 291 -0.23 -1.06 -23.11
C PHE A 291 -1.61 -1.72 -23.25
N VAL A 292 -1.84 -2.48 -24.33
CA VAL A 292 -3.10 -3.19 -24.57
C VAL A 292 -3.40 -4.23 -23.48
N LEU A 293 -2.37 -4.86 -22.93
CA LEU A 293 -2.52 -5.85 -21.85
C LEU A 293 -2.74 -5.21 -20.48
N LEU A 294 -2.34 -3.96 -20.27
CA LEU A 294 -2.38 -3.28 -18.98
C LEU A 294 -3.55 -2.30 -18.86
N VAL A 295 -3.64 -1.33 -19.77
CA VAL A 295 -4.50 -0.14 -19.62
C VAL A 295 -5.97 -0.43 -19.90
N PRO A 296 -6.36 -1.11 -21.01
CA PRO A 296 -7.76 -1.48 -21.23
C PRO A 296 -8.32 -2.33 -20.08
N VAL A 297 -7.53 -3.23 -19.52
CA VAL A 297 -7.94 -4.06 -18.38
C VAL A 297 -8.20 -3.20 -17.14
N ALA A 298 -7.32 -2.23 -16.87
CA ALA A 298 -7.52 -1.28 -15.78
C ALA A 298 -8.80 -0.45 -15.96
N VAL A 299 -9.07 0.02 -17.19
CA VAL A 299 -10.30 0.76 -17.53
C VAL A 299 -11.54 -0.10 -17.31
N VAL A 300 -11.52 -1.37 -17.74
CA VAL A 300 -12.64 -2.29 -17.54
C VAL A 300 -12.93 -2.49 -16.05
N VAL A 301 -11.91 -2.74 -15.22
CA VAL A 301 -12.10 -2.89 -13.76
C VAL A 301 -12.60 -1.59 -13.13
N TYR A 302 -12.07 -0.45 -13.56
CA TYR A 302 -12.52 0.85 -13.08
C TYR A 302 -14.01 1.08 -13.38
N VAL A 303 -14.42 0.95 -14.64
CA VAL A 303 -15.83 1.14 -15.06
C VAL A 303 -16.74 0.10 -14.42
N ALA A 304 -16.28 -1.15 -14.26
CA ALA A 304 -17.05 -2.20 -13.59
C ALA A 304 -17.39 -1.84 -12.13
N SER A 305 -16.52 -1.10 -11.43
CA SER A 305 -16.84 -0.63 -10.07
C SER A 305 -18.03 0.33 -10.01
N TRP A 306 -18.36 0.99 -11.12
CA TRP A 306 -19.52 1.88 -11.27
C TRP A 306 -20.80 1.14 -11.66
N SER A 307 -20.81 -0.20 -11.69
CA SER A 307 -21.98 -0.99 -12.12
C SER A 307 -23.23 -0.66 -11.33
N GLY A 308 -23.12 -0.46 -10.01
CA GLY A 308 -24.24 -0.05 -9.16
C GLY A 308 -24.91 1.22 -9.71
N TRP A 309 -24.16 2.32 -9.77
CA TRP A 309 -24.62 3.60 -10.30
C TRP A 309 -25.09 3.54 -11.77
N LEU A 310 -24.44 2.72 -12.61
CA LEU A 310 -24.78 2.59 -14.04
C LEU A 310 -26.10 1.85 -14.27
N PHE A 311 -26.35 0.78 -13.51
CA PHE A 311 -27.51 -0.09 -13.67
C PHE A 311 -28.67 0.26 -12.73
N THR A 312 -28.53 1.27 -11.86
CA THR A 312 -29.61 1.87 -11.08
C THR A 312 -30.09 3.18 -11.69
N THR A 313 -31.27 3.63 -11.27
CA THR A 313 -31.87 4.90 -11.71
C THR A 313 -31.57 6.09 -10.80
N GLY A 314 -31.19 5.84 -9.54
CA GLY A 314 -30.77 6.88 -8.60
C GLY A 314 -29.25 7.02 -8.51
N GLY A 315 -28.79 8.05 -7.80
CA GLY A 315 -27.39 8.44 -7.67
C GLY A 315 -27.13 9.87 -8.14
N TRP A 316 -26.05 10.48 -7.67
CA TRP A 316 -25.69 11.85 -8.06
C TRP A 316 -25.58 11.98 -9.59
N MET A 317 -26.18 13.04 -10.14
CA MET A 317 -26.32 13.33 -11.58
C MET A 317 -27.06 12.28 -12.43
N ARG A 318 -27.59 11.19 -11.86
CA ARG A 318 -28.43 10.26 -12.61
C ARG A 318 -29.73 10.95 -13.01
N GLY A 319 -30.09 10.82 -14.30
CA GLY A 319 -31.27 11.47 -14.86
C GLY A 319 -31.08 12.95 -15.21
N THR A 320 -29.92 13.55 -14.96
CA THR A 320 -29.60 14.91 -15.43
C THR A 320 -29.25 14.85 -16.92
N PRO A 321 -29.97 15.56 -17.83
CA PRO A 321 -29.66 15.54 -19.25
C PRO A 321 -28.29 16.17 -19.54
N VAL A 322 -27.40 15.45 -20.24
CA VAL A 322 -26.10 15.97 -20.67
C VAL A 322 -26.14 16.20 -22.17
N ALA A 323 -26.17 17.45 -22.63
CA ALA A 323 -26.21 17.75 -24.06
C ALA A 323 -25.04 17.09 -24.82
N ALA A 324 -25.32 16.49 -25.98
CA ALA A 324 -24.33 15.84 -26.81
C ALA A 324 -24.55 16.13 -28.29
N THR A 325 -23.47 16.45 -28.99
CA THR A 325 -23.45 16.68 -30.44
C THR A 325 -22.34 15.85 -31.09
N GLY A 326 -22.48 15.56 -32.38
CA GLY A 326 -21.49 14.77 -33.12
C GLY A 326 -21.28 13.37 -32.54
N ILE A 327 -20.02 12.94 -32.42
CA ILE A 327 -19.64 11.59 -31.93
C ILE A 327 -20.17 11.32 -30.53
N TRP A 328 -20.27 12.35 -29.67
CA TRP A 328 -20.81 12.20 -28.31
C TRP A 328 -22.29 11.79 -28.29
N GLY A 329 -23.06 12.09 -29.34
CA GLY A 329 -24.47 11.69 -29.44
C GLY A 329 -24.66 10.17 -29.56
N TRP A 330 -23.63 9.44 -29.98
CA TRP A 330 -23.65 7.97 -30.08
C TRP A 330 -23.34 7.26 -28.75
N ILE A 331 -22.82 8.01 -27.77
CA ILE A 331 -22.50 7.45 -26.45
C ILE A 331 -23.78 7.40 -25.61
N PRO A 332 -24.13 6.23 -25.02
CA PRO A 332 -25.29 6.10 -24.16
C PRO A 332 -25.35 7.17 -23.06
N GLU A 333 -26.54 7.72 -22.81
CA GLU A 333 -26.76 8.79 -21.82
C GLU A 333 -26.15 8.47 -20.44
N PRO A 334 -26.28 7.25 -19.87
CA PRO A 334 -25.61 6.90 -18.61
C PRO A 334 -24.09 7.12 -18.60
N LEU A 335 -23.41 6.85 -19.71
CA LEU A 335 -21.96 7.04 -19.81
C LEU A 335 -21.60 8.52 -19.97
N ARG A 336 -22.45 9.31 -20.62
CA ARG A 336 -22.30 10.78 -20.69
C ARG A 336 -22.52 11.44 -19.32
N GLN A 337 -23.52 11.00 -18.57
CA GLN A 337 -23.75 11.42 -17.19
C GLN A 337 -22.58 11.02 -16.29
N LEU A 338 -22.05 9.81 -16.46
CA LEU A 338 -20.88 9.36 -15.71
C LEU A 338 -19.68 10.25 -16.03
N TRP A 339 -19.47 10.61 -17.30
CA TRP A 339 -18.43 11.55 -17.71
C TRP A 339 -18.62 12.95 -17.09
N ALA A 340 -19.86 13.47 -17.03
CA ALA A 340 -20.17 14.72 -16.35
C ALA A 340 -19.86 14.64 -14.84
N TYR A 341 -20.20 13.53 -14.18
CA TYR A 341 -19.82 13.29 -12.79
C TYR A 341 -18.28 13.29 -12.63
N HIS A 342 -17.55 12.63 -13.52
CA HIS A 342 -16.07 12.67 -13.47
C HIS A 342 -15.50 14.08 -13.64
N GLN A 343 -16.14 14.97 -14.40
CA GLN A 343 -15.72 16.36 -14.48
C GLN A 343 -15.93 17.10 -13.15
N GLU A 344 -17.05 16.89 -12.46
CA GLU A 344 -17.27 17.45 -11.12
C GLU A 344 -16.26 16.91 -10.10
N MET A 345 -16.01 15.60 -10.13
CA MET A 345 -14.97 14.97 -9.31
C MET A 345 -13.61 15.61 -9.57
N TYR A 346 -13.23 15.82 -10.84
CA TYR A 346 -11.98 16.47 -11.19
C TYR A 346 -11.90 17.90 -10.66
N ASN A 347 -12.96 18.69 -10.87
CA ASN A 347 -13.05 20.07 -10.39
C ASN A 347 -12.93 20.16 -8.87
N PHE A 348 -13.55 19.23 -8.14
CA PHE A 348 -13.36 19.12 -6.69
C PHE A 348 -11.91 18.86 -6.31
N HIS A 349 -11.23 17.90 -6.96
CA HIS A 349 -9.86 17.55 -6.59
C HIS A 349 -8.85 18.66 -6.84
N VAL A 350 -9.00 19.43 -7.93
CA VAL A 350 -8.12 20.56 -8.25
C VAL A 350 -8.49 21.84 -7.48
N GLY A 351 -9.73 21.96 -7.00
CA GLY A 351 -10.24 23.12 -6.27
C GLY A 351 -10.27 22.98 -4.74
N LEU A 352 -9.93 21.82 -4.18
CA LEU A 352 -9.99 21.59 -2.73
C LEU A 352 -8.85 22.31 -1.97
N VAL A 353 -9.14 23.52 -1.49
CA VAL A 353 -8.22 24.38 -0.73
C VAL A 353 -8.80 24.82 0.62
N THR A 354 -9.87 24.17 1.08
CA THR A 354 -10.53 24.49 2.36
C THR A 354 -9.57 24.27 3.53
N PRO A 355 -9.30 25.29 4.38
CA PRO A 355 -8.39 25.14 5.51
C PRO A 355 -8.84 24.05 6.49
N HIS A 356 -7.88 23.29 7.02
CA HIS A 356 -8.11 22.28 8.06
C HIS A 356 -6.93 22.24 9.02
N SER A 357 -7.19 22.16 10.34
CA SER A 357 -6.15 22.23 11.39
C SER A 357 -5.12 21.09 11.34
N TYR A 358 -5.51 19.93 10.80
CA TYR A 358 -4.64 18.78 10.55
C TYR A 358 -4.14 18.66 9.10
N ALA A 359 -4.36 19.67 8.26
CA ALA A 359 -3.78 19.66 6.91
C ALA A 359 -2.25 19.61 7.00
N SER A 360 -1.64 18.76 6.17
CA SER A 360 -0.20 18.54 6.12
C SER A 360 0.26 18.46 4.66
N PRO A 361 0.88 19.52 4.11
CA PRO A 361 1.40 19.50 2.75
C PRO A 361 2.49 18.45 2.58
N ALA A 362 2.60 17.88 1.37
CA ALA A 362 3.36 16.65 1.13
C ALA A 362 4.84 16.71 1.52
N TRP A 363 5.47 17.88 1.41
CA TRP A 363 6.88 18.06 1.81
C TRP A 363 7.12 17.78 3.30
N GLN A 364 6.09 17.88 4.15
CA GLN A 364 6.16 17.62 5.59
C GLN A 364 6.21 16.12 5.94
N TRP A 365 5.69 15.27 5.04
CA TRP A 365 5.45 13.86 5.34
C TRP A 365 6.71 13.06 5.68
N PRO A 366 7.86 13.22 4.98
CA PRO A 366 9.09 12.51 5.34
C PRO A 366 9.59 12.85 6.76
N LEU A 367 9.16 13.99 7.31
CA LEU A 367 9.59 14.50 8.60
C LEU A 367 8.59 14.20 9.73
N LEU A 368 7.42 13.64 9.42
CA LEU A 368 6.30 13.46 10.37
C LEU A 368 5.93 14.75 11.10
N ILE A 369 5.86 15.90 10.42
CA ILE A 369 5.59 17.17 11.11
C ILE A 369 4.16 17.25 11.64
N ARG A 370 3.16 16.79 10.88
CA ARG A 370 1.74 16.96 11.22
C ARG A 370 0.96 15.66 10.98
N PRO A 371 1.09 14.64 11.87
CA PRO A 371 0.24 13.47 11.83
C PRO A 371 -1.23 13.85 12.06
N THR A 372 -2.13 13.06 11.49
CA THR A 372 -3.57 13.31 11.58
C THR A 372 -4.14 12.67 12.84
N SER A 373 -4.78 13.48 13.68
CA SER A 373 -5.63 12.97 14.77
C SER A 373 -6.97 12.55 14.18
N MET A 374 -7.40 11.32 14.50
CA MET A 374 -8.63 10.72 13.97
C MET A 374 -9.71 10.59 15.06
N TYR A 375 -9.30 10.43 16.31
CA TYR A 375 -10.19 10.36 17.46
C TYR A 375 -9.51 10.92 18.70
N TRP A 376 -10.27 11.62 19.54
CA TRP A 376 -9.83 12.01 20.87
C TRP A 376 -11.04 12.18 21.78
N HIS A 377 -11.00 11.54 22.94
CA HIS A 377 -11.99 11.64 24.00
C HIS A 377 -11.29 11.56 25.36
N GLN A 378 -11.84 12.23 26.37
CA GLN A 378 -11.32 12.16 27.73
C GLN A 378 -12.46 12.16 28.75
N ASP A 379 -12.49 11.10 29.56
CA ASP A 379 -13.37 10.98 30.71
C ASP A 379 -12.62 11.25 32.01
N GLN A 380 -13.31 11.89 32.96
CA GLN A 380 -12.82 12.06 34.33
C GLN A 380 -12.90 10.75 35.10
N THR A 381 -12.08 10.61 36.15
CA THR A 381 -12.13 9.45 37.05
C THR A 381 -13.53 9.24 37.62
N GLY A 382 -14.06 8.01 37.50
CA GLY A 382 -15.41 7.65 37.93
C GLY A 382 -16.52 7.90 36.89
N VAL A 383 -16.22 8.55 35.77
CA VAL A 383 -17.18 8.78 34.67
C VAL A 383 -17.06 7.66 33.64
N ASN A 384 -18.19 7.17 33.11
CA ASN A 384 -18.26 6.11 32.08
C ASN A 384 -17.41 4.85 32.38
N GLY A 385 -17.23 4.52 33.66
CA GLY A 385 -16.40 3.37 34.07
C GLY A 385 -14.90 3.64 34.08
N CYS A 386 -14.45 4.88 33.91
CA CYS A 386 -13.03 5.24 33.99
C CYS A 386 -12.48 5.01 35.41
N ALA A 387 -11.56 4.05 35.54
CA ALA A 387 -10.90 3.72 36.80
C ALA A 387 -9.50 4.35 36.98
N LEU A 388 -9.02 5.13 36.00
CA LEU A 388 -7.67 5.70 36.03
C LEU A 388 -7.60 6.97 36.90
N PRO A 389 -6.54 7.18 37.71
CA PRO A 389 -6.47 8.29 38.68
C PRO A 389 -6.45 9.70 38.06
N THR A 390 -6.02 9.82 36.81
CA THR A 390 -5.88 11.11 36.09
C THR A 390 -6.83 11.21 34.90
N GLY A 391 -7.96 10.51 34.96
CA GLY A 391 -8.89 10.34 33.84
C GLY A 391 -8.41 9.33 32.79
N CYS A 392 -9.33 8.99 31.89
CA CYS A 392 -9.15 8.04 30.80
C CYS A 392 -9.17 8.82 29.50
N THR A 393 -8.02 8.90 28.83
CA THR A 393 -7.87 9.48 27.50
C THR A 393 -7.87 8.36 26.48
N GLU A 394 -8.76 8.46 25.50
CA GLU A 394 -8.79 7.60 24.33
C GLU A 394 -8.44 8.45 23.12
N ALA A 395 -7.48 8.01 22.32
CA ALA A 395 -7.09 8.72 21.13
C ALA A 395 -6.75 7.73 20.03
N ILE A 396 -6.98 8.14 18.78
CA ILE A 396 -6.50 7.43 17.60
C ILE A 396 -5.75 8.43 16.73
N SER A 397 -4.43 8.30 16.69
CA SER A 397 -3.55 9.12 15.85
C SER A 397 -2.91 8.26 14.78
N SER A 398 -3.01 8.66 13.51
CA SER A 398 -2.45 7.92 12.38
C SER A 398 -0.94 8.09 12.22
N ILE A 399 -0.22 8.34 13.31
CA ILE A 399 1.22 8.49 13.28
C ILE A 399 1.89 7.14 13.02
N ALA A 400 2.84 7.10 12.09
CA ALA A 400 3.68 5.93 11.86
C ALA A 400 4.58 5.65 13.09
N ASN A 401 5.20 4.47 13.16
CA ASN A 401 6.29 4.27 14.10
C ASN A 401 7.44 5.21 13.70
N PRO A 402 7.82 6.24 14.50
CA PRO A 402 8.75 7.27 14.04
C PRO A 402 10.13 6.72 13.68
N ILE A 403 10.58 5.67 14.38
CA ILE A 403 11.87 5.02 14.12
C ILE A 403 11.84 4.27 12.78
N ILE A 404 10.78 3.51 12.50
CA ILE A 404 10.61 2.84 11.20
C ILE A 404 10.52 3.87 10.09
N TRP A 405 9.75 4.94 10.31
CA TRP A 405 9.48 5.97 9.31
C TRP A 405 10.75 6.74 8.93
N TRP A 406 11.42 7.36 9.89
CA TRP A 406 12.62 8.16 9.62
C TRP A 406 13.77 7.30 9.08
N ALA A 407 13.96 6.09 9.63
CA ALA A 407 14.93 5.15 9.08
C ALA A 407 14.57 4.71 7.65
N GLY A 408 13.28 4.53 7.35
CA GLY A 408 12.79 4.24 6.01
C GLY A 408 13.06 5.38 5.03
N VAL A 409 12.83 6.63 5.44
CA VAL A 409 13.12 7.81 4.61
C VAL A 409 14.61 7.89 4.30
N ALA A 410 15.47 7.76 5.32
CA ALA A 410 16.92 7.70 5.13
C ALA A 410 17.33 6.51 4.23
N ALA A 411 16.72 5.35 4.42
CA ALA A 411 16.96 4.16 3.60
C ALA A 411 16.49 4.35 2.15
N SER A 412 15.45 5.14 1.90
CA SER A 412 14.96 5.45 0.55
C SER A 412 15.95 6.32 -0.22
N LEU A 413 16.52 7.34 0.44
CA LEU A 413 17.61 8.15 -0.12
C LEU A 413 18.86 7.29 -0.38
N TYR A 414 19.23 6.44 0.58
CA TYR A 414 20.31 5.47 0.40
C TYR A 414 20.07 4.54 -0.79
N LEU A 415 18.84 4.01 -0.93
CA LEU A 415 18.47 3.12 -2.02
C LEU A 415 18.55 3.83 -3.37
N LEU A 416 18.19 5.12 -3.43
CA LEU A 416 18.34 5.95 -4.62
C LEU A 416 19.83 6.07 -5.03
N VAL A 417 20.71 6.42 -4.10
CA VAL A 417 22.16 6.47 -4.35
C VAL A 417 22.67 5.10 -4.83
N ARG A 418 22.25 4.02 -4.15
CA ARG A 418 22.62 2.65 -4.50
C ARG A 418 22.09 2.23 -5.87
N PHE A 419 20.91 2.69 -6.26
CA PHE A 419 20.37 2.45 -7.59
C PHE A 419 21.21 3.15 -8.66
N VAL A 420 21.63 4.40 -8.44
CA VAL A 420 22.48 5.11 -9.40
C VAL A 420 23.84 4.41 -9.59
N VAL A 421 24.43 3.91 -8.50
CA VAL A 421 25.75 3.25 -8.52
C VAL A 421 25.67 1.83 -9.09
N VAL A 422 24.75 1.00 -8.58
CA VAL A 422 24.70 -0.45 -8.88
C VAL A 422 23.75 -0.77 -10.05
N ARG A 423 22.77 0.09 -10.31
CA ARG A 423 21.73 -0.08 -11.34
C ARG A 423 20.94 -1.39 -11.23
N ASP A 424 20.66 -1.80 -10.00
CA ASP A 424 19.86 -2.99 -9.70
C ASP A 424 18.36 -2.72 -9.94
N GLY A 425 17.73 -3.55 -10.79
CA GLY A 425 16.30 -3.42 -11.12
C GLY A 425 15.35 -3.64 -9.93
N ARG A 426 15.81 -4.29 -8.86
CA ARG A 426 15.05 -4.44 -7.61
C ARG A 426 14.87 -3.11 -6.90
N PHE A 427 15.92 -2.28 -6.89
CA PHE A 427 15.86 -0.93 -6.32
C PHE A 427 14.96 -0.04 -7.17
N ALA A 428 15.08 -0.15 -8.50
CA ALA A 428 14.22 0.58 -9.43
C ALA A 428 12.73 0.34 -9.14
N LEU A 429 12.31 -0.92 -8.94
CA LEU A 429 10.89 -1.22 -8.66
C LEU A 429 10.41 -0.56 -7.36
N VAL A 430 11.19 -0.63 -6.28
CA VAL A 430 10.84 -0.02 -4.99
C VAL A 430 10.79 1.51 -5.10
N LEU A 431 11.77 2.12 -5.77
CA LEU A 431 11.82 3.57 -5.99
C LEU A 431 10.70 4.05 -6.90
N THR A 432 10.29 3.27 -7.91
CA THR A 432 9.09 3.56 -8.72
C THR A 432 7.84 3.58 -7.85
N GLY A 433 7.69 2.64 -6.91
CA GLY A 433 6.57 2.63 -5.96
C GLY A 433 6.54 3.87 -5.07
N LEU A 434 7.68 4.25 -4.48
CA LEU A 434 7.80 5.49 -3.72
C LEU A 434 7.48 6.72 -4.57
N ALA A 435 8.07 6.81 -5.76
CA ALA A 435 7.85 7.96 -6.64
C ALA A 435 6.38 8.09 -7.05
N ALA A 436 5.74 6.97 -7.44
CA ALA A 436 4.34 6.94 -7.88
C ALA A 436 3.36 7.33 -6.76
N THR A 437 3.69 7.02 -5.50
CA THR A 437 2.82 7.26 -4.35
C THR A 437 3.11 8.57 -3.62
N TYR A 438 4.27 9.20 -3.87
CA TYR A 438 4.71 10.42 -3.18
C TYR A 438 4.81 11.65 -4.10
N VAL A 439 5.55 11.53 -5.21
CA VAL A 439 5.94 12.70 -6.04
C VAL A 439 4.75 13.48 -6.58
N PRO A 440 3.64 12.86 -7.03
CA PRO A 440 2.47 13.61 -7.49
C PRO A 440 1.94 14.59 -6.43
N TRP A 441 2.00 14.25 -5.14
CA TRP A 441 1.51 15.12 -4.07
C TRP A 441 2.37 16.37 -3.86
N LEU A 442 3.65 16.33 -4.23
CA LEU A 442 4.53 17.51 -4.21
C LEU A 442 4.12 18.56 -5.25
N LEU A 443 3.35 18.16 -6.28
CA LEU A 443 2.86 19.05 -7.33
C LEU A 443 1.60 19.82 -6.91
N TYR A 444 1.03 19.53 -5.74
CA TYR A 444 -0.20 20.16 -5.23
C TYR A 444 -0.01 20.72 -3.81
N PRO A 445 0.89 21.70 -3.59
CA PRO A 445 1.21 22.21 -2.26
C PRO A 445 0.05 22.93 -1.58
N GLU A 446 -0.83 23.57 -2.35
CA GLU A 446 -1.98 24.36 -1.84
C GLU A 446 -3.21 23.49 -1.53
N ARG A 447 -3.23 22.23 -1.99
CA ARG A 447 -4.37 21.35 -1.80
C ARG A 447 -4.45 20.93 -0.34
N THR A 448 -5.66 20.91 0.23
CA THR A 448 -5.89 20.33 1.56
C THR A 448 -5.66 18.81 1.51
N ILE A 449 -4.49 18.38 2.01
CA ILE A 449 -4.04 16.99 2.06
C ILE A 449 -3.55 16.64 3.46
N PHE A 450 -3.48 15.35 3.77
CA PHE A 450 -3.23 14.85 5.12
C PHE A 450 -2.11 13.83 5.13
N GLN A 451 -1.40 13.73 6.26
CA GLN A 451 -0.26 12.83 6.39
C GLN A 451 -0.66 11.35 6.28
N PHE A 452 -1.89 10.95 6.62
CA PHE A 452 -2.30 9.54 6.51
C PHE A 452 -2.31 8.99 5.07
N TYR A 453 -2.29 9.85 4.04
CA TYR A 453 -2.16 9.43 2.63
C TYR A 453 -0.87 8.65 2.38
N THR A 454 0.13 8.84 3.24
CA THR A 454 1.42 8.18 3.19
C THR A 454 1.37 6.67 3.46
N VAL A 455 0.21 6.11 3.85
CA VAL A 455 0.04 4.66 4.00
C VAL A 455 0.31 3.92 2.68
N ALA A 456 0.05 4.56 1.53
CA ALA A 456 0.39 4.03 0.22
C ALA A 456 1.91 3.97 -0.05
N MET A 457 2.69 4.84 0.62
CA MET A 457 4.16 4.88 0.53
C MET A 457 4.82 3.84 1.45
N LEU A 458 4.19 3.55 2.60
CA LEU A 458 4.72 2.71 3.67
C LEU A 458 5.27 1.35 3.19
N PRO A 459 4.59 0.58 2.32
CA PRO A 459 5.12 -0.68 1.79
C PRO A 459 6.48 -0.55 1.11
N PHE A 460 6.68 0.52 0.34
CA PHE A 460 7.93 0.74 -0.39
C PHE A 460 9.02 1.32 0.52
N LEU A 461 8.62 2.12 1.52
CA LEU A 461 9.50 2.60 2.59
C LEU A 461 10.12 1.44 3.38
N VAL A 462 9.31 0.47 3.81
CA VAL A 462 9.83 -0.70 4.56
C VAL A 462 10.65 -1.64 3.68
N LEU A 463 10.36 -1.72 2.37
CA LEU A 463 11.21 -2.46 1.42
C LEU A 463 12.58 -1.79 1.26
N ALA A 464 12.63 -0.45 1.17
CA ALA A 464 13.88 0.30 1.13
C ALA A 464 14.68 0.12 2.43
N LEU A 465 14.00 0.20 3.58
CA LEU A 465 14.60 -0.07 4.88
C LEU A 465 15.17 -1.50 4.96
N ALA A 466 14.43 -2.51 4.51
CA ALA A 466 14.92 -3.89 4.49
C ALA A 466 16.18 -4.07 3.61
N PHE A 467 16.30 -3.33 2.51
CA PHE A 467 17.54 -3.32 1.70
C PHE A 467 18.71 -2.68 2.44
N ALA A 468 18.50 -1.54 3.09
CA ALA A 468 19.53 -0.90 3.90
C ALA A 468 19.97 -1.80 5.06
N LEU A 469 19.03 -2.37 5.82
CA LEU A 469 19.31 -3.29 6.92
C LEU A 469 20.05 -4.55 6.45
N ARG A 470 19.71 -5.09 5.27
CA ARG A 470 20.44 -6.23 4.69
C ARG A 470 21.90 -5.91 4.44
N ASP A 471 22.20 -4.70 3.98
CA ASP A 471 23.58 -4.29 3.72
C ASP A 471 24.32 -3.93 5.02
N VAL A 472 23.65 -3.37 6.03
CA VAL A 472 24.19 -3.23 7.38
C VAL A 472 24.55 -4.60 7.98
N ALA A 473 23.66 -5.59 7.86
CA ALA A 473 23.87 -6.96 8.34
C ALA A 473 24.99 -7.71 7.60
N ARG A 474 25.52 -7.17 6.50
CA ARG A 474 26.69 -7.72 5.81
C ARG A 474 28.01 -7.21 6.38
N GLY A 475 27.98 -6.19 7.23
CA GLY A 475 29.15 -5.44 7.68
C GLY A 475 29.31 -4.16 6.86
N VAL A 476 29.68 -3.06 7.51
CA VAL A 476 29.91 -1.75 6.88
C VAL A 476 31.30 -1.28 7.28
N LYS A 477 32.15 -1.02 6.27
CA LYS A 477 33.56 -0.60 6.47
C LYS A 477 34.31 -1.58 7.39
N ASP A 478 34.68 -1.12 8.59
CA ASP A 478 35.48 -1.85 9.58
C ASP A 478 34.63 -2.71 10.53
N ALA A 479 33.29 -2.60 10.47
CA ALA A 479 32.41 -3.40 11.30
C ALA A 479 32.28 -4.83 10.77
N SER A 480 32.53 -5.80 11.64
CA SER A 480 32.35 -7.22 11.34
C SER A 480 30.90 -7.56 11.01
N ARG A 481 30.69 -8.72 10.36
CA ARG A 481 29.35 -9.19 10.01
C ARG A 481 28.52 -9.45 11.26
N ALA A 482 29.14 -9.97 12.32
CA ALA A 482 28.49 -10.18 13.60
C ALA A 482 27.96 -8.87 14.19
N SER A 483 28.78 -7.82 14.22
CA SER A 483 28.38 -6.49 14.72
C SER A 483 27.23 -5.89 13.90
N GLY A 484 27.29 -6.02 12.57
CA GLY A 484 26.22 -5.57 11.68
C GLY A 484 24.89 -6.28 11.94
N GLN A 485 24.91 -7.61 12.14
CA GLN A 485 23.71 -8.38 12.47
C GLN A 485 23.14 -8.02 13.85
N VAL A 486 23.99 -7.86 14.86
CA VAL A 486 23.57 -7.42 16.19
C VAL A 486 22.92 -6.03 16.12
N LEU A 487 23.52 -5.09 15.39
CA LEU A 487 22.94 -3.75 15.20
C LEU A 487 21.54 -3.81 14.56
N VAL A 488 21.35 -4.66 13.55
CA VAL A 488 20.03 -4.87 12.93
C VAL A 488 19.04 -5.46 13.94
N LEU A 489 19.44 -6.44 14.74
CA LEU A 489 18.55 -7.02 15.76
C LEU A 489 18.17 -6.00 16.84
N VAL A 490 19.12 -5.17 17.29
CA VAL A 490 18.86 -4.08 18.25
C VAL A 490 17.90 -3.07 17.64
N PHE A 491 18.09 -2.68 16.38
CA PHE A 491 17.19 -1.77 15.67
C PHE A 491 15.77 -2.35 15.58
N LEU A 492 15.63 -3.63 15.19
CA LEU A 492 14.32 -4.28 15.11
C LEU A 492 13.65 -4.40 16.50
N GLY A 493 14.43 -4.67 17.55
CA GLY A 493 13.97 -4.66 18.93
C GLY A 493 13.47 -3.27 19.36
N LEU A 494 14.19 -2.22 19.01
CA LEU A 494 13.77 -0.84 19.27
C LEU A 494 12.46 -0.51 18.55
N CYS A 495 12.33 -0.88 17.27
CA CYS A 495 11.07 -0.70 16.54
C CYS A 495 9.90 -1.39 17.25
N LEU A 496 10.09 -2.61 17.74
CA LEU A 496 9.06 -3.34 18.49
C LEU A 496 8.69 -2.66 19.80
N VAL A 497 9.66 -2.17 20.58
CA VAL A 497 9.42 -1.44 21.83
C VAL A 497 8.63 -0.15 21.58
N ILE A 498 9.02 0.61 20.55
CA ILE A 498 8.29 1.82 20.14
C ILE A 498 6.87 1.46 19.70
N SER A 499 6.69 0.40 18.92
CA SER A 499 5.35 -0.06 18.55
C SER A 499 4.51 -0.46 19.76
N ALA A 500 5.09 -1.14 20.74
CA ALA A 500 4.39 -1.50 21.98
C ALA A 500 4.01 -0.26 22.81
N PHE A 501 4.88 0.76 22.87
CA PHE A 501 4.59 2.02 23.55
C PHE A 501 3.42 2.76 22.89
N TRP A 502 3.41 2.91 21.57
CA TRP A 502 2.32 3.60 20.85
C TRP A 502 1.03 2.79 20.68
N TYR A 503 1.08 1.45 20.76
CA TYR A 503 -0.07 0.59 20.42
C TYR A 503 -1.38 1.00 21.12
N PRO A 504 -1.41 1.34 22.42
CA PRO A 504 -2.64 1.82 23.07
C PRO A 504 -3.27 3.04 22.38
N VAL A 505 -2.44 4.00 21.93
CA VAL A 505 -2.88 5.21 21.22
C VAL A 505 -3.22 4.93 19.74
N TRP A 506 -2.70 3.87 19.15
CA TRP A 506 -3.10 3.45 17.80
C TRP A 506 -4.39 2.62 17.79
N ALA A 507 -4.62 1.86 18.86
CA ALA A 507 -5.77 0.98 19.00
C ALA A 507 -6.98 1.67 19.65
N GLY A 508 -6.83 2.88 20.18
CA GLY A 508 -7.91 3.61 20.84
C GLY A 508 -8.17 3.13 22.27
N LEU A 509 -7.18 2.54 22.95
CA LEU A 509 -7.34 2.06 24.31
C LEU A 509 -7.32 3.23 25.33
N PRO A 510 -8.08 3.13 26.43
CA PRO A 510 -8.07 4.14 27.48
C PRO A 510 -6.73 4.15 28.21
N VAL A 511 -6.07 5.31 28.23
CA VAL A 511 -4.78 5.53 28.87
C VAL A 511 -4.80 6.78 29.76
N PRO A 512 -3.89 6.92 30.74
CA PRO A 512 -3.74 8.17 31.47
C PRO A 512 -3.40 9.34 30.53
N TYR A 513 -3.90 10.53 30.79
CA TYR A 513 -3.60 11.74 30.00
C TYR A 513 -2.09 11.96 29.79
N GLU A 514 -1.31 11.79 30.87
CA GLU A 514 0.14 11.94 30.83
C GLU A 514 0.81 10.90 29.92
N PHE A 515 0.27 9.69 29.86
CA PHE A 515 0.75 8.67 28.94
C PHE A 515 0.52 9.12 27.49
N TRP A 516 -0.70 9.54 27.13
CA TRP A 516 -0.97 10.10 25.81
C TRP A 516 -0.09 11.31 25.48
N ARG A 517 0.11 12.24 26.43
CA ARG A 517 0.97 13.41 26.23
C ARG A 517 2.41 13.04 25.88
N LEU A 518 2.98 12.01 26.51
CA LEU A 518 4.34 11.52 26.24
C LEU A 518 4.53 10.99 24.80
N HIS A 519 3.44 10.68 24.09
CA HIS A 519 3.50 10.24 22.69
C HIS A 519 3.67 11.42 21.71
N ASN A 520 3.50 12.65 22.18
CA ASN A 520 3.58 13.85 21.34
C ASN A 520 4.98 14.45 21.41
N TRP A 521 5.92 13.85 20.67
CA TRP A 521 7.33 14.25 20.68
C TRP A 521 7.58 15.62 20.05
N LEU A 522 6.75 16.00 19.08
CA LEU A 522 6.78 17.33 18.48
C LEU A 522 5.53 18.10 18.91
N PRO A 523 5.64 19.42 19.18
CA PRO A 523 4.48 20.25 19.51
C PRO A 523 3.39 20.23 18.42
N THR A 524 3.79 20.00 17.18
CA THR A 524 2.90 19.95 16.01
C THR A 524 2.12 18.64 15.87
N TRP A 525 2.24 17.69 16.80
CA TRP A 525 1.49 16.43 16.78
C TRP A 525 0.09 16.53 17.43
N ILE A 526 -0.21 17.67 18.06
CA ILE A 526 -1.51 17.98 18.72
C ILE A 526 -2.16 19.18 18.02
#